data_AF-A0A7S0EA23-F1
#
_entry.id   AF-A0A7S0EA23-F1
#
_cell.length_a   1.000
_cell.length_b   1.000
_cell.length_c   1.000
_cell.angle_alpha   90.00
_cell.angle_beta   90.00
_cell.angle_gamma   90.00
#
_symmetry.space_group_name_H-M   'P 1'
#
loop_
_entity.id
_entity.type
_entity.pdbx_description
1 polymer ?
#
loop_
_entity_poly.entity_id
_entity_poly.type
_entity_poly.pdbx_seq_one_letter_code
_entity_poly.pdbx_strand_id
1 'polypeptide(L)'
;RRPAALGMRFSVYALASTALVAAIAYQGYEARRQFYPTLIYLTSNKLSLLALGNEALMLTLLVGQLVKALFFGRLREAEVEHLYERSWYAITETCLAMTIFREEFNVSFVALFTALLFLK
;
A
#
# COMPACT_ATOMS: atom_id res chain seq x y z
N ARG A 1 -20.25 -4.79 17.44
CA ARG A 1 -19.24 -4.46 18.48
C ARG A 1 -17.87 -4.42 17.80
N ARG A 2 -17.26 -3.25 17.59
CA ARG A 2 -16.02 -3.09 16.81
C ARG A 2 -14.82 -3.68 17.60
N PRO A 3 -13.94 -4.51 17.02
CA PRO A 3 -12.77 -5.02 17.73
C PRO A 3 -11.68 -3.94 17.76
N ALA A 4 -11.61 -3.18 18.85
CA ALA A 4 -10.53 -2.21 19.09
C ALA A 4 -9.13 -2.84 18.99
N ALA A 5 -9.03 -4.16 19.22
CA ALA A 5 -7.80 -4.93 19.10
C ALA A 5 -7.24 -4.97 17.66
N LEU A 6 -8.09 -4.93 16.62
CA LEU A 6 -7.62 -4.96 15.23
C LEU A 6 -6.97 -3.63 14.84
N GLY A 7 -7.53 -2.51 15.30
CA GLY A 7 -6.96 -1.18 15.09
C GLY A 7 -5.61 -0.99 15.79
N MET A 8 -5.48 -1.49 17.02
CA MET A 8 -4.22 -1.44 17.76
C MET A 8 -3.11 -2.26 17.07
N ARG A 9 -3.44 -3.46 16.58
CA ARG A 9 -2.49 -4.30 15.83
C ARG A 9 -2.06 -3.66 14.52
N PHE A 10 -3.00 -3.06 13.78
CA PHE A 10 -2.68 -2.33 12.56
C PHE A 10 -1.80 -1.11 12.84
N SER A 11 -2.07 -0.35 13.90
CA SER A 11 -1.26 0.81 14.29
C SER A 11 0.15 0.42 14.72
N VAL A 12 0.31 -0.68 15.46
CA VAL A 12 1.64 -1.19 15.83
C VAL A 12 2.40 -1.68 14.60
N TYR A 13 1.73 -2.38 13.69
CA TYR A 13 2.31 -2.81 12.41
C TYR A 13 2.77 -1.61 11.57
N ALA A 14 1.92 -0.58 11.46
CA ALA A 14 2.21 0.67 10.77
C ALA A 14 3.47 1.36 11.33
N LEU A 15 3.55 1.49 12.65
CA LEU A 15 4.70 2.08 13.32
C LEU A 15 5.97 1.23 13.15
N ALA A 16 5.86 -0.09 13.21
CA ALA A 16 6.99 -0.98 12.99
C ALA A 16 7.51 -0.92 11.54
N SER A 17 6.62 -0.88 10.55
CA SER A 17 6.98 -0.78 9.13
C SER A 17 7.65 0.55 8.81
N THR A 18 7.06 1.65 9.25
CA THR A 18 7.63 3.00 9.08
C THR A 18 9.00 3.13 9.77
N ALA A 19 9.16 2.59 10.98
CA ALA A 19 10.43 2.57 11.69
C ALA A 19 11.51 1.74 10.95
N LEU A 20 11.12 0.59 10.38
CA LEU A 20 12.02 -0.25 9.61
C LEU A 20 12.53 0.46 8.35
N VAL A 21 11.65 1.13 7.60
CA VAL A 21 12.05 1.92 6.42
C VAL A 21 12.94 3.09 6.83
N ALA A 22 12.61 3.80 7.91
CA ALA A 22 13.43 4.89 8.42
C ALA A 22 14.84 4.42 8.83
N ALA A 23 14.96 3.24 9.45
CA ALA A 23 16.25 2.67 9.82
C ALA A 23 17.11 2.31 8.59
N ILE A 24 16.50 1.72 7.56
CA ILE A 24 17.20 1.39 6.30
C ILE A 24 17.63 2.67 5.56
N ALA A 25 16.77 3.69 5.53
CA ALA A 25 17.09 4.98 4.94
C ALA A 25 18.23 5.69 5.69
N TYR A 26 18.19 5.68 7.03
CA TYR A 26 19.23 6.24 7.88
C TYR A 26 20.58 5.54 7.68
N GLN A 27 20.58 4.20 7.64
CA GLN A 27 21.80 3.43 7.37
C GLN A 27 22.38 3.77 5.98
N GLY A 28 21.51 3.88 4.96
CA GLY A 28 21.93 4.26 3.61
C GLY A 28 22.44 5.70 3.50
N TYR A 29 21.93 6.60 4.36
CA TYR A 29 22.38 7.99 4.42
C TYR A 29 23.75 8.11 5.09
N GLU A 30 23.95 7.49 6.26
CA GLU A 30 25.23 7.49 6.96
C GLU A 30 26.37 6.90 6.12
N ALA A 31 26.08 5.84 5.36
CA ALA A 31 27.09 5.19 4.53
C ALA A 31 27.59 6.03 3.35
N ARG A 32 26.81 7.01 2.85
CA ARG A 32 27.12 7.72 1.58
C ARG A 32 27.10 9.24 1.68
N ARG A 33 26.56 9.83 2.77
CA ARG A 33 26.40 11.29 3.02
C ARG A 33 25.84 12.12 1.86
N GLN A 34 25.26 11.47 0.85
CA GLN A 34 24.80 12.07 -0.39
C GLN A 34 23.43 11.48 -0.75
N PHE A 35 22.46 12.34 -1.04
CA PHE A 35 21.05 11.94 -1.24
C PHE A 35 20.86 10.97 -2.43
N TYR A 36 21.54 11.26 -3.54
CA TYR A 36 21.37 10.51 -4.79
C TYR A 36 21.88 9.06 -4.72
N PRO A 37 23.12 8.78 -4.23
CA PRO A 37 23.59 7.42 -4.02
C PRO A 37 22.78 6.62 -2.99
N THR A 38 22.20 7.28 -1.99
CA THR A 38 21.33 6.62 -1.00
C THR A 38 20.04 6.12 -1.66
N LEU A 39 19.42 6.92 -2.53
CA LEU A 39 18.24 6.52 -3.31
C LEU A 39 18.54 5.34 -4.25
N ILE A 40 19.67 5.38 -4.95
CA ILE A 40 20.09 4.26 -5.80
C ILE A 40 20.31 3.00 -4.94
N TYR A 41 20.93 3.12 -3.78
CA TYR A 41 21.12 1.98 -2.88
C TYR A 41 19.80 1.38 -2.39
N LEU A 42 18.84 2.23 -2.00
CA LEU A 42 17.50 1.79 -1.58
C LEU A 42 16.75 1.04 -2.68
N THR A 43 16.90 1.45 -3.93
CA THR A 43 16.24 0.84 -5.10
C THR A 43 17.02 -0.33 -5.68
N SER A 44 18.30 -0.50 -5.35
CA SER A 44 19.15 -1.57 -5.88
C SER A 44 19.18 -2.80 -4.97
N ASN A 45 19.06 -2.60 -3.65
CA ASN A 45 19.12 -3.71 -2.69
C ASN A 45 17.76 -4.42 -2.57
N LYS A 46 17.74 -5.74 -2.76
CA LYS A 46 16.51 -6.56 -2.69
C LYS A 46 15.80 -6.43 -1.34
N LEU A 47 16.55 -6.35 -0.24
CA LEU A 47 15.95 -6.21 1.10
C LEU A 47 15.29 -4.82 1.28
N SER A 48 15.96 -3.77 0.80
CA SER A 48 15.42 -2.40 0.81
C SER A 48 14.19 -2.27 -0.09
N LEU A 49 14.20 -2.90 -1.27
CA LEU A 49 13.04 -2.98 -2.15
C LEU A 49 11.85 -3.70 -1.50
N LEU A 50 12.09 -4.82 -0.81
CA LEU A 50 11.03 -5.53 -0.08
C LEU A 50 10.43 -4.68 1.05
N ALA A 51 11.28 -4.00 1.82
CA ALA A 51 10.85 -3.08 2.87
C ALA A 51 10.02 -1.91 2.31
N LEU A 52 10.48 -1.29 1.22
CA LEU A 52 9.76 -0.21 0.53
C LEU A 52 8.44 -0.70 -0.07
N GLY A 53 8.42 -1.91 -0.63
CA GLY A 53 7.19 -2.52 -1.14
C GLY A 53 6.17 -2.79 -0.03
N ASN A 54 6.62 -3.26 1.12
CA ASN A 54 5.75 -3.46 2.28
C ASN A 54 5.15 -2.13 2.78
N GLU A 55 5.96 -1.09 2.84
CA GLU A 55 5.52 0.26 3.22
C GLU A 55 4.53 0.84 2.20
N ALA A 56 4.76 0.63 0.90
CA ALA A 56 3.82 1.05 -0.14
C ALA A 56 2.45 0.36 -0.01
N LEU A 57 2.41 -0.93 0.32
CA LEU A 57 1.16 -1.65 0.59
C LEU A 57 0.45 -1.10 1.84
N MET A 58 1.20 -0.83 2.91
CA MET A 58 0.67 -0.23 4.13
C MET A 58 0.05 1.15 3.86
N LEU A 59 0.74 2.01 3.11
CA LEU A 59 0.23 3.33 2.71
C LEU A 59 -1.04 3.22 1.86
N THR A 60 -1.07 2.26 0.94
CA THR A 60 -2.26 1.99 0.11
C THR A 60 -3.48 1.61 0.95
N LEU A 61 -3.28 0.75 1.97
CA LEU A 61 -4.34 0.39 2.92
C LEU A 61 -4.79 1.59 3.77
N LEU A 62 -3.85 2.42 4.21
CA LEU A 62 -4.14 3.63 5.00
C LEU A 62 -4.94 4.65 4.19
N VAL A 63 -4.53 4.92 2.95
CA VAL A 63 -5.30 5.74 2.00
C VAL A 63 -6.69 5.16 1.79
N GLY A 64 -6.82 3.85 1.63
CA GLY A 64 -8.11 3.19 1.52
C GLY A 64 -9.01 3.37 2.75
N GLN A 65 -8.43 3.33 3.95
CA GLN A 65 -9.16 3.62 5.19
C GLN A 65 -9.57 5.09 5.27
N LEU A 66 -8.72 6.03 4.84
CA LEU A 66 -9.04 7.45 4.78
C LEU A 66 -10.17 7.72 3.80
N VAL A 67 -10.13 7.14 2.60
CA VAL A 67 -11.18 7.30 1.60
C VAL A 67 -12.51 6.73 2.11
N LYS A 68 -12.49 5.55 2.74
CA LYS A 68 -13.68 4.99 3.42
C LYS A 68 -14.20 5.92 4.52
N ALA A 69 -13.31 6.51 5.32
CA ALA A 69 -13.70 7.42 6.38
C ALA A 69 -14.28 8.75 5.85
N LEU A 70 -13.71 9.30 4.77
CA LEU A 70 -14.09 10.58 4.19
C LEU A 70 -15.39 10.52 3.38
N PHE A 71 -15.57 9.49 2.56
CA PHE A 71 -16.71 9.42 1.63
C PHE A 71 -17.92 8.64 2.18
N PHE A 72 -17.68 7.62 3.02
CA PHE A 72 -18.68 6.59 3.31
C PHE A 72 -19.19 6.59 4.77
N GLY A 73 -18.47 7.18 5.73
CA GLY A 73 -18.94 7.28 7.12
C GLY A 73 -19.21 5.93 7.79
N ARG A 74 -20.41 5.73 8.38
CA ARG A 74 -20.85 4.45 8.98
C ARG A 74 -21.51 3.56 7.92
N LEU A 75 -20.71 2.93 7.09
CA LEU A 75 -21.17 1.99 6.08
C LEU A 75 -21.98 0.84 6.71
N ARG A 76 -23.13 0.53 6.11
CA ARG A 76 -24.00 -0.56 6.55
C ARG A 76 -23.42 -1.89 6.07
N GLU A 77 -23.60 -2.96 6.82
CA GLU A 77 -22.97 -4.28 6.52
C GLU A 77 -23.33 -4.79 5.11
N ALA A 78 -24.54 -4.50 4.63
CA ALA A 78 -24.99 -4.86 3.28
C ALA A 78 -24.23 -4.15 2.13
N GLU A 79 -23.76 -2.91 2.34
CA GLU A 79 -23.00 -2.17 1.32
C GLU A 79 -21.57 -2.69 1.22
N VAL A 80 -21.00 -3.13 2.35
CA VAL A 80 -19.66 -3.73 2.41
C VAL A 80 -19.62 -5.05 1.66
N GLU A 81 -20.64 -5.88 1.78
CA GLU A 81 -20.72 -7.18 1.12
C GLU A 81 -20.78 -7.02 -0.41
N HIS A 82 -21.63 -6.13 -0.90
CA HIS A 82 -21.74 -5.82 -2.33
C HIS A 82 -20.46 -5.18 -2.91
N LEU A 83 -19.79 -4.32 -2.13
CA LEU A 83 -18.49 -3.76 -2.51
C LEU A 83 -17.41 -4.83 -2.57
N TYR A 84 -17.39 -5.77 -1.62
CA TYR A 84 -16.40 -6.85 -1.59
C TYR A 84 -16.54 -7.78 -2.79
N GLU A 85 -17.76 -8.18 -3.13
CA GLU A 85 -18.04 -9.00 -4.33
C GLU A 85 -17.48 -8.32 -5.58
N ARG A 86 -17.85 -7.06 -5.84
CA ARG A 86 -17.38 -6.31 -7.02
C ARG A 86 -15.87 -6.04 -7.01
N SER A 87 -15.30 -5.74 -5.83
CA SER A 87 -13.87 -5.45 -5.69
C SER A 87 -13.03 -6.68 -5.99
N TRP A 88 -13.45 -7.86 -5.53
CA TRP A 88 -12.72 -9.10 -5.77
C TRP A 88 -12.66 -9.42 -7.26
N TYR A 89 -13.78 -9.29 -7.99
CA TYR A 89 -13.79 -9.45 -9.45
C TYR A 89 -12.89 -8.45 -10.16
N ALA A 90 -12.94 -7.17 -9.76
CA ALA A 90 -12.09 -6.13 -10.37
C ALA A 90 -10.59 -6.37 -10.11
N ILE A 91 -10.23 -6.87 -8.92
CA ILE A 91 -8.86 -7.25 -8.58
C ILE A 91 -8.39 -8.42 -9.45
N THR A 92 -9.19 -9.49 -9.56
CA THR A 92 -8.79 -10.66 -10.36
C THR A 92 -8.63 -10.32 -11.84
N GLU A 93 -9.54 -9.52 -12.40
CA GLU A 93 -9.44 -9.05 -13.80
C GLU A 93 -8.20 -8.20 -14.02
N THR A 94 -7.88 -7.30 -13.08
CA THR A 94 -6.69 -6.43 -13.19
C THR A 94 -5.41 -7.22 -13.02
N CYS A 95 -5.37 -8.18 -12.10
CA CYS A 95 -4.24 -9.09 -11.97
C CYS A 95 -4.04 -9.91 -13.24
N LEU A 96 -5.11 -10.41 -13.86
CA LEU A 96 -5.06 -11.09 -15.16
C LEU A 96 -4.51 -10.16 -16.26
N ALA A 97 -5.06 -8.95 -16.39
CA ALA A 97 -4.58 -7.99 -17.38
C ALA A 97 -3.10 -7.63 -17.16
N MET A 98 -2.68 -7.38 -15.92
CA MET A 98 -1.30 -7.04 -15.57
C MET A 98 -0.32 -8.19 -15.85
N THR A 99 -0.76 -9.44 -15.64
CA THR A 99 0.07 -10.62 -15.95
C THR A 99 0.15 -10.89 -17.46
N ILE A 100 -0.89 -10.58 -18.23
CA ILE A 100 -0.91 -10.69 -19.70
C ILE A 100 -0.06 -9.57 -20.34
N PHE A 101 -0.21 -8.33 -19.89
CA PHE A 101 0.50 -7.14 -20.39
C PHE A 101 1.80 -6.88 -19.63
N ARG A 102 2.56 -7.94 -19.34
CA ARG A 102 3.71 -8.02 -18.41
C ARG A 102 4.78 -6.90 -18.50
N GLU A 103 4.78 -6.07 -19.54
CA GLU A 103 5.80 -5.05 -19.81
C GLU A 103 5.48 -3.61 -19.36
N GLU A 104 4.26 -3.31 -18.89
CA GLU A 104 3.92 -1.97 -18.36
C GLU A 104 3.59 -2.00 -16.86
N PHE A 105 4.55 -2.42 -16.03
CA PHE A 105 4.48 -2.22 -14.57
C PHE A 105 4.67 -0.73 -14.23
N ASN A 106 3.72 0.10 -14.62
CA ASN A 106 3.73 1.52 -14.35
C ASN A 106 3.11 1.77 -12.97
N VAL A 107 3.86 2.41 -12.06
CA VAL A 107 3.36 2.84 -10.74
C VAL A 107 2.07 3.66 -10.88
N SER A 108 1.92 4.38 -11.99
CA SER A 108 0.70 5.12 -12.34
C SER A 108 -0.51 4.22 -12.56
N PHE A 109 -0.34 3.02 -13.12
CA PHE A 109 -1.42 2.05 -13.31
C PHE A 109 -1.92 1.52 -11.96
N VAL A 110 -1.01 1.20 -11.04
CA VAL A 110 -1.37 0.78 -9.68
C VAL A 110 -2.10 1.91 -8.94
N ALA A 111 -1.64 3.16 -9.08
CA ALA A 111 -2.30 4.32 -8.49
C ALA A 111 -3.70 4.54 -9.07
N LEU A 112 -3.87 4.49 -10.40
CA LEU A 112 -5.16 4.63 -11.07
C LEU A 112 -6.12 3.48 -10.72
N PHE A 113 -5.62 2.25 -10.64
CA PHE A 113 -6.40 1.09 -10.21
C PHE A 113 -6.89 1.24 -8.78
N THR A 114 -5.99 1.64 -7.88
CA THR A 114 -6.31 1.94 -6.48
C THR A 114 -7.38 3.04 -6.40
N ALA A 115 -7.22 4.12 -7.16
CA ALA A 115 -8.21 5.20 -7.24
C ALA A 115 -9.55 4.72 -7.79
N LEU A 116 -9.57 3.91 -8.85
CA LEU A 116 -10.78 3.34 -9.45
C LEU A 116 -11.53 2.42 -8.48
N LEU A 117 -10.82 1.58 -7.73
CA LEU A 117 -11.42 0.71 -6.72
C LEU A 117 -12.09 1.50 -5.59
N PHE A 118 -11.59 2.70 -5.27
CA PHE A 118 -12.17 3.53 -4.22
C PHE A 118 -13.24 4.51 -4.72
N LEU A 119 -13.21 4.89 -6.00
CA LEU A 119 -14.17 5.80 -6.60
C LEU A 119 -15.45 5.09 -7.08
N LYS A 120 -15.39 3.77 -7.29
CA LYS A 120 -16.51 2.94 -7.76
C LYS A 120 -17.27 2.31 -6.60
#